data_AF-A0AAV3B0V6-F1
#
_entry.id   AF-A0AAV3B0V6-F1
#
_cell.length_a   1.000
_cell.length_b   1.000
_cell.length_c   1.000
_cell.angle_alpha   90.00
_cell.angle_beta   90.00
_cell.angle_gamma   90.00
#
_symmetry.space_group_name_H-M   'P 1'
#
loop_
_entity.id
_entity.type
_entity.pdbx_description
1 polymer ?
#
loop_
_entity_poly.entity_id
_entity_poly.type
_entity_poly.pdbx_seq_one_letter_code
_entity_poly.pdbx_strand_id
1 'polypeptide(L)'
;MALECLTLRWTLTFLLCCKLFHSAWGDCGTPPVIPNTNPVSETSGKSGDTIVYSCDRTTGYYEIPGKSTTITCQDNGTWTVIEELCARGCNFPERLVYAEPTESSLSQNSFLPGTVYSYRCRPGYVRVPGTRASITCLSDYTWSTPETFCRLRSCGNPGEVENGNMEVTDFLFGSTVIYTCNPGYRLLNRQNTRQCQTDGTWSNALPQCDAVICPAPDKPDNAQYYPQKDEYTYLDSVTFSCQQPFQIVGEASISCTATGEWSSSSPICKDVNCPDPIVKNSRRLSGFVGPYKLNSAISFECYADYVLNGSSSITCNADNQWVPGIPKCEGVSCVHLGTIANGKVSVTSFTYNSKAIYTCDERYALTSSNFRICQANGTWNGSAPVCEATCDSPPIFHFASLAKTSPSLSSPPIYLTGTVAHYNCKPGFRNNTKEFTITCIDHSWSNPGEVCIPISCGNPGKIKNGHVLFQSDLFGSRTIHTCEEGFVRNSTLDYRECQADGRWTEQIICIEEKGLAVWVIILIVFGVLGVVIVLILVVRYFKKKQKGGVYYCDVKTDKYATPVEPEL
;
A
#
# COMPACT_ATOMS: atom_id res chain seq x y z
N MET A 1 47.23 124.88 6.09
CA MET A 1 47.68 125.97 5.19
C MET A 1 49.19 126.01 5.25
N ALA A 2 49.88 125.88 4.12
CA ALA A 2 51.32 126.03 4.04
C ALA A 2 51.62 126.95 2.86
N LEU A 3 52.17 128.12 3.15
CA LEU A 3 52.86 128.96 2.17
C LEU A 3 54.36 128.82 2.46
N GLU A 4 55.12 128.52 1.41
CA GLU A 4 56.38 129.18 1.03
C GLU A 4 57.18 129.93 2.13
N CYS A 5 58.50 129.81 2.26
CA CYS A 5 59.49 129.65 1.19
C CYS A 5 60.93 129.43 1.75
N LEU A 6 61.84 129.05 0.85
CA LEU A 6 63.29 129.36 0.87
C LEU A 6 64.18 128.86 2.04
N THR A 7 64.66 127.62 1.86
CA THR A 7 66.08 127.28 1.56
C THR A 7 67.25 127.75 2.44
N LEU A 8 68.05 126.75 2.87
CA LEU A 8 69.54 126.71 2.88
C LEU A 8 70.31 127.67 3.84
N ARG A 9 71.41 127.27 4.53
CA ARG A 9 71.95 125.92 4.83
C ARG A 9 73.02 126.00 5.95
N TRP A 10 72.70 125.47 7.14
CA TRP A 10 73.64 124.80 8.09
C TRP A 10 74.66 125.75 8.82
N THR A 11 75.20 125.47 10.02
CA THR A 11 75.34 124.21 10.79
C THR A 11 75.53 124.48 12.30
N LEU A 12 75.42 123.43 13.12
CA LEU A 12 76.06 123.29 14.46
C LEU A 12 75.59 124.21 15.61
N THR A 13 74.52 123.79 16.26
CA THR A 13 74.39 123.79 17.74
C THR A 13 73.32 122.74 18.12
N PHE A 14 73.25 122.37 19.41
CA PHE A 14 72.29 121.38 19.96
C PHE A 14 72.49 119.91 19.57
N LEU A 15 73.55 119.30 20.10
CA LEU A 15 73.50 117.91 20.56
C LEU A 15 74.38 117.74 21.79
N LEU A 16 73.90 116.93 22.75
CA LEU A 16 74.48 116.63 24.08
C LEU A 16 74.50 117.80 25.10
N CYS A 17 73.39 117.91 25.84
CA CYS A 17 73.43 117.42 27.22
C CYS A 17 72.10 116.76 27.63
N CYS A 18 71.75 115.66 26.95
CA CYS A 18 70.78 114.71 27.50
C CYS A 18 71.40 114.00 28.70
N LYS A 19 70.93 114.31 29.92
CA LYS A 19 70.72 113.35 31.03
C LYS A 19 70.22 114.10 32.27
N LEU A 20 68.91 114.06 32.49
CA LEU A 20 68.21 113.97 33.79
C LEU A 20 66.71 114.27 33.55
N PHE A 21 65.99 113.24 33.10
CA PHE A 21 64.56 112.94 33.36
C PHE A 21 64.13 111.84 32.38
N HIS A 22 64.52 110.61 32.73
CA HIS A 22 63.88 109.40 32.23
C HIS A 22 63.12 108.83 33.44
N SER A 23 61.81 108.99 33.46
CA SER A 23 60.94 108.37 34.46
C SER A 23 59.53 108.23 33.90
N ALA A 24 59.18 107.00 33.52
CA ALA A 24 57.84 106.50 33.19
C ALA A 24 57.03 107.32 32.16
N TRP A 25 57.21 107.00 30.88
CA TRP A 25 56.07 107.01 29.95
C TRP A 25 55.25 105.73 30.20
N GLY A 26 53.93 105.82 30.12
CA GLY A 26 53.03 104.70 30.40
C GLY A 26 53.25 103.53 29.44
N ASP A 27 53.93 102.50 29.93
CA ASP A 27 54.04 101.18 29.33
C ASP A 27 53.36 100.21 30.29
N CYS A 28 52.23 99.65 29.86
CA CYS A 28 51.44 98.70 30.64
C CYS A 28 51.96 97.27 30.53
N GLY A 29 53.03 97.03 29.77
CA GLY A 29 53.61 95.72 29.53
C GLY A 29 52.67 94.77 28.78
N THR A 30 52.91 93.47 28.92
CA THR A 30 52.10 92.42 28.30
C THR A 30 50.64 92.49 28.77
N PRO A 31 49.65 92.38 27.86
CA PRO A 31 48.23 92.35 28.22
C PRO A 31 47.90 91.27 29.27
N PRO A 32 46.97 91.55 30.21
CA PRO A 32 46.54 90.59 31.21
C PRO A 32 45.79 89.41 30.59
N VAL A 33 46.12 88.18 30.98
CA VAL A 33 45.39 86.99 30.54
C VAL A 33 44.02 86.94 31.22
N ILE A 34 42.95 87.18 30.45
CA ILE A 34 41.57 87.12 30.96
C ILE A 34 41.03 85.68 30.80
N PRO A 35 40.47 85.04 31.85
CA PRO A 35 40.03 83.64 31.78
C PRO A 35 38.95 83.38 30.71
N ASN A 36 39.11 82.28 29.97
CA ASN A 36 38.21 81.84 28.89
C ASN A 36 38.10 82.83 27.71
N THR A 37 39.16 83.62 27.50
CA THR A 37 39.29 84.55 26.39
C THR A 37 40.53 84.25 25.57
N ASN A 38 40.52 84.67 24.30
CA ASN A 38 41.70 84.73 23.46
C ASN A 38 41.86 86.16 22.92
N PRO A 39 43.08 86.76 22.97
CA PRO A 39 43.34 88.04 22.35
C PRO A 39 43.21 87.94 20.83
N VAL A 40 42.50 88.88 20.22
CA VAL A 40 42.23 88.93 18.76
C VAL A 40 43.33 89.67 18.00
N SER A 41 44.14 90.47 18.70
CA SER A 41 45.17 91.34 18.13
C SER A 41 46.40 91.43 19.05
N GLU A 42 47.60 91.50 18.47
CA GLU A 42 48.83 91.83 19.21
C GLU A 42 48.92 93.34 19.48
N THR A 43 49.68 93.73 20.50
CA THR A 43 49.82 95.14 20.94
C THR A 43 51.21 95.42 21.52
N SER A 44 51.64 96.69 21.48
CA SER A 44 52.97 97.10 21.94
C SER A 44 53.02 97.50 23.42
N GLY A 45 51.88 97.52 24.11
CA GLY A 45 51.76 97.80 25.54
C GLY A 45 51.84 99.29 25.92
N LYS A 46 51.86 100.21 24.96
CA LYS A 46 52.05 101.64 25.21
C LYS A 46 50.75 102.35 25.57
N SER A 47 50.83 103.46 26.30
CA SER A 47 49.64 104.27 26.63
C SER A 47 48.85 104.64 25.37
N GLY A 48 47.53 104.40 25.43
CA GLY A 48 46.61 104.55 24.31
C GLY A 48 46.44 103.29 23.45
N ASP A 49 47.32 102.29 23.53
CA ASP A 49 47.14 101.02 22.83
C ASP A 49 45.89 100.29 23.34
N THR A 50 45.13 99.68 22.43
CA THR A 50 43.97 98.84 22.73
C THR A 50 44.21 97.39 22.33
N ILE A 51 43.51 96.47 22.99
CA ILE A 51 43.47 95.05 22.61
C ILE A 51 42.07 94.50 22.81
N VAL A 52 41.58 93.80 21.79
CA VAL A 52 40.26 93.17 21.77
C VAL A 52 40.39 91.71 22.20
N TYR A 53 39.55 91.28 23.14
CA TYR A 53 39.41 89.89 23.55
C TYR A 53 38.14 89.28 22.95
N SER A 54 38.27 88.05 22.47
CA SER A 54 37.13 87.21 22.08
C SER A 54 36.95 86.08 23.08
N CYS A 55 35.73 85.66 23.33
CA CYS A 55 35.46 84.52 24.20
C CYS A 55 35.80 83.21 23.49
N ASP A 56 36.36 82.24 24.22
CA ASP A 56 36.67 80.93 23.66
C ASP A 56 35.40 80.10 23.45
N ARG A 57 34.89 80.14 22.23
CA ARG A 57 33.70 79.38 21.81
C ARG A 57 33.96 77.87 21.75
N THR A 58 35.21 77.41 21.75
CA THR A 58 35.52 75.97 21.73
C THR A 58 35.32 75.32 23.10
N THR A 59 35.46 76.11 24.18
CA THR A 59 35.17 75.69 25.56
C THR A 59 33.79 76.14 26.07
N GLY A 60 32.95 76.70 25.18
CA GLY A 60 31.56 77.06 25.47
C GLY A 60 31.37 78.45 26.10
N TYR A 61 32.31 79.37 25.90
CA TYR A 61 32.22 80.74 26.40
C TYR A 61 31.81 81.73 25.31
N TYR A 62 30.90 82.65 25.65
CA TYR A 62 30.33 83.64 24.74
C TYR A 62 30.35 85.05 25.34
N GLU A 63 30.45 86.04 24.45
CA GLU A 63 30.44 87.46 24.80
C GLU A 63 29.09 87.85 25.42
N ILE A 64 29.14 88.55 26.55
CA ILE A 64 27.93 89.04 27.23
C ILE A 64 27.43 90.30 26.50
N PRO A 65 26.17 90.33 26.02
CA PRO A 65 25.64 91.49 25.31
C PRO A 65 25.75 92.79 26.10
N GLY A 66 26.34 93.83 25.50
CA GLY A 66 26.50 95.16 26.10
C GLY A 66 27.72 95.33 27.01
N LYS A 67 28.55 94.30 27.23
CA LYS A 67 29.86 94.44 27.87
C LYS A 67 30.93 94.86 26.84
N SER A 68 31.93 95.63 27.28
CA SER A 68 33.10 95.94 26.43
C SER A 68 33.95 94.69 26.24
N THR A 69 34.44 94.46 25.02
CA THR A 69 35.43 93.44 24.66
C THR A 69 36.87 93.96 24.58
N THR A 70 37.06 95.28 24.77
CA THR A 70 38.32 95.97 24.50
C THR A 70 38.87 96.61 25.76
N ILE A 71 40.09 96.25 26.15
CA ILE A 71 40.86 96.97 27.18
C ILE A 71 41.84 97.95 26.54
N THR A 72 42.17 99.02 27.27
CA THR A 72 43.08 100.09 26.84
C THR A 72 44.20 100.26 27.86
N CYS A 73 45.43 100.48 27.41
CA CYS A 73 46.53 100.89 28.28
C CYS A 73 46.38 102.37 28.66
N GLN A 74 46.30 102.67 29.96
CA GLN A 74 46.14 104.03 30.48
C GLN A 74 47.48 104.72 30.72
N ASP A 75 47.50 106.06 30.74
CA ASP A 75 48.70 106.88 31.00
C ASP A 75 49.38 106.62 32.35
N ASN A 76 48.67 106.00 33.29
CA ASN A 76 49.20 105.56 34.59
C ASN A 76 50.02 104.26 34.53
N GLY A 77 50.17 103.64 33.35
CA GLY A 77 50.88 102.36 33.17
C GLY A 77 50.08 101.11 33.56
N THR A 78 48.74 101.20 33.59
CA THR A 78 47.86 100.04 33.85
C THR A 78 46.81 99.83 32.76
N TRP A 79 46.46 98.57 32.50
CA TRP A 79 45.35 98.21 31.61
C TRP A 79 44.00 98.46 32.30
N THR A 80 43.01 98.97 31.57
CA THR A 80 41.62 99.07 32.06
C THR A 80 41.07 97.70 32.48
N VAL A 81 40.45 97.62 33.66
CA VAL A 81 39.80 96.38 34.13
C VAL A 81 38.45 96.20 33.45
N ILE A 82 38.16 94.99 32.96
CA ILE A 82 36.82 94.55 32.53
C ILE A 82 36.40 93.38 33.42
N GLU A 83 35.30 93.58 34.14
CA GLU A 83 34.67 92.52 34.94
C GLU A 83 33.59 91.80 34.12
N GLU A 84 33.70 90.47 34.09
CA GLU A 84 32.78 89.56 33.41
C GLU A 84 32.58 89.89 31.92
N LEU A 85 33.60 89.57 31.11
CA LEU A 85 33.54 89.67 29.64
C LEU A 85 32.69 88.53 29.03
N CYS A 86 32.99 87.30 29.47
CA CYS A 86 32.51 86.07 28.88
C CYS A 86 31.66 85.31 29.89
N ALA A 87 30.47 84.91 29.48
CA ALA A 87 29.65 83.96 30.23
C ALA A 87 29.72 82.58 29.57
N ARG A 88 29.68 81.53 30.40
CA ARG A 88 29.51 80.17 29.91
C ARG A 88 28.09 80.02 29.34
N GLY A 89 28.00 79.35 28.20
CA GLY A 89 26.74 79.01 27.54
C GLY A 89 26.76 77.55 27.08
N CYS A 90 25.72 77.17 26.36
CA CYS A 90 25.63 75.86 25.74
C CYS A 90 26.55 75.78 24.51
N ASN A 91 27.14 74.61 24.25
CA ASN A 91 27.88 74.35 23.02
C ASN A 91 26.94 74.37 21.79
N PHE A 92 27.50 74.35 20.56
CA PHE A 92 26.66 74.21 19.37
C PHE A 92 25.77 72.94 19.44
N PRO A 93 24.45 73.03 19.13
CA PRO A 93 23.57 71.88 19.13
C PRO A 93 24.00 70.77 18.17
N GLU A 94 23.73 69.51 18.54
CA GLU A 94 23.95 68.38 17.65
C GLU A 94 23.01 68.41 16.43
N ARG A 95 23.50 67.88 15.30
CA ARG A 95 22.74 67.88 14.04
C ARG A 95 21.62 66.83 14.07
N LEU A 96 20.38 67.31 14.13
CA LEU A 96 19.21 66.44 13.97
C LEU A 96 19.08 65.89 12.54
N VAL A 97 18.74 64.61 12.42
CA VAL A 97 18.52 63.91 11.14
C VAL A 97 17.21 64.36 10.49
N TYR A 98 16.16 64.56 11.28
CA TYR A 98 14.80 64.92 10.84
C TYR A 98 14.54 66.43 10.68
N ALA A 99 15.45 67.27 11.19
CA ALA A 99 15.26 68.71 11.27
C ALA A 99 16.56 69.49 10.98
N GLU A 100 16.39 70.76 10.66
CA GLU A 100 17.47 71.73 10.45
C GLU A 100 17.14 73.05 11.14
N PRO A 101 18.15 73.80 11.60
CA PRO A 101 17.92 75.10 12.22
C PRO A 101 17.20 76.08 11.28
N THR A 102 16.38 76.96 11.85
CA THR A 102 15.84 78.11 11.11
C THR A 102 16.94 79.12 10.78
N GLU A 103 16.74 79.95 9.76
CA GLU A 103 17.71 81.01 9.36
C GLU A 103 18.05 81.97 10.51
N SER A 104 17.09 82.23 11.40
CA SER A 104 17.27 82.98 12.64
C SER A 104 18.16 82.29 13.69
N SER A 105 18.26 80.96 13.69
CA SER A 105 19.12 80.20 14.60
C SER A 105 20.45 79.80 13.95
N LEU A 106 20.53 79.75 12.62
CA LEU A 106 21.79 79.69 11.88
C LEU A 106 22.64 80.95 12.06
N SER A 107 22.02 82.10 12.33
CA SER A 107 22.69 83.37 12.59
C SER A 107 22.99 83.65 14.08
N GLN A 108 22.55 82.77 14.99
CA GLN A 108 22.88 82.88 16.42
C GLN A 108 24.32 82.40 16.68
N ASN A 109 25.16 83.33 17.16
CA ASN A 109 26.57 83.09 17.49
C ASN A 109 26.87 83.12 19.00
N SER A 110 25.83 83.17 19.84
CA SER A 110 25.91 83.17 21.31
C SER A 110 24.75 82.38 21.89
N PHE A 111 25.05 81.47 22.83
CA PHE A 111 24.10 80.51 23.40
C PHE A 111 24.08 80.56 24.94
N LEU A 112 23.87 81.75 25.49
CA LEU A 112 23.76 81.95 26.93
C LEU A 112 22.50 81.27 27.51
N PRO A 113 22.44 80.99 28.82
CA PRO A 113 21.23 80.43 29.45
C PRO A 113 19.98 81.25 29.12
N GLY A 114 18.91 80.55 28.74
CA GLY A 114 17.67 81.13 28.21
C GLY A 114 17.62 81.31 26.69
N THR A 115 18.73 81.18 25.96
CA THR A 115 18.71 81.22 24.48
C THR A 115 17.85 80.09 23.93
N VAL A 116 16.92 80.43 23.02
CA VAL A 116 16.08 79.48 22.30
C VAL A 116 16.63 79.27 20.89
N TYR A 117 16.87 78.00 20.54
CA TYR A 117 17.38 77.58 19.24
C TYR A 117 16.28 76.80 18.50
N SER A 118 15.87 77.30 17.34
CA SER A 118 14.65 76.86 16.64
C SER A 118 14.95 76.07 15.38
N TYR A 119 14.06 75.11 15.08
CA TYR A 119 14.20 74.16 13.99
C TYR A 119 12.98 74.15 13.05
N ARG A 120 13.25 73.85 11.77
CA ARG A 120 12.25 73.42 10.78
C ARG A 120 12.51 71.96 10.38
N CYS A 121 11.48 71.26 9.93
CA CYS A 121 11.66 69.88 9.45
C CYS A 121 12.43 69.88 8.12
N ARG A 122 13.25 68.86 7.89
CA ARG A 122 13.91 68.65 6.60
C ARG A 122 12.89 68.21 5.52
N PRO A 123 13.21 68.34 4.22
CA PRO A 123 12.43 67.73 3.15
C PRO A 123 12.17 66.24 3.42
N GLY A 124 10.97 65.74 3.09
CA GLY A 124 10.55 64.38 3.45
C GLY A 124 10.07 64.20 4.90
N TYR A 125 10.13 65.23 5.74
CA TYR A 125 9.53 65.23 7.07
C TYR A 125 8.36 66.23 7.19
N VAL A 126 7.49 66.02 8.17
CA VAL A 126 6.34 66.87 8.51
C VAL A 126 6.31 67.17 10.02
N ARG A 127 5.86 68.37 10.38
CA ARG A 127 5.70 68.77 11.79
C ARG A 127 4.63 67.93 12.48
N VAL A 128 4.92 67.49 13.70
CA VAL A 128 3.94 66.85 14.59
C VAL A 128 3.12 67.95 15.28
N PRO A 129 1.78 67.99 15.15
CA PRO A 129 0.96 68.98 15.82
C PRO A 129 1.15 68.97 17.34
N GLY A 130 1.16 70.15 17.97
CA GLY A 130 1.30 70.30 19.42
C GLY A 130 2.73 70.22 19.98
N THR A 131 3.74 69.86 19.17
CA THR A 131 5.14 69.71 19.64
C THR A 131 6.00 70.96 19.47
N ARG A 132 6.96 71.16 20.38
CA ARG A 132 7.90 72.28 20.34
C ARG A 132 9.11 71.95 19.44
N ALA A 133 9.26 72.70 18.34
CA ALA A 133 10.40 72.60 17.43
C ALA A 133 11.56 73.53 17.80
N SER A 134 11.91 73.57 19.08
CA SER A 134 13.02 74.38 19.59
C SER A 134 13.57 73.79 20.88
N ILE A 135 14.87 73.97 21.10
CA ILE A 135 15.55 73.67 22.36
C ILE A 135 15.92 74.97 23.06
N THR A 136 16.06 74.93 24.39
CA THR A 136 16.44 76.08 25.21
C THR A 136 17.72 75.75 25.96
N CYS A 137 18.68 76.67 25.98
CA CYS A 137 19.89 76.54 26.79
C CYS A 137 19.51 76.70 28.26
N LEU A 138 19.76 75.68 29.07
CA LEU A 138 19.42 75.63 30.48
C LEU A 138 20.49 76.31 31.34
N SER A 139 20.19 76.54 32.62
CA SER A 139 21.12 77.16 33.58
C SER A 139 22.33 76.28 33.94
N ASP A 140 22.29 75.00 33.61
CA ASP A 140 23.41 74.06 33.74
C ASP A 140 24.33 74.01 32.49
N TYR A 141 24.08 74.90 31.52
CA TYR A 141 24.79 75.00 30.24
C TYR A 141 24.58 73.79 29.31
N THR A 142 23.50 73.03 29.51
CA THR A 142 23.05 71.98 28.59
C THR A 142 21.82 72.44 27.79
N TRP A 143 21.62 71.84 26.61
CA TRP A 143 20.37 72.04 25.87
C TRP A 143 19.25 71.16 26.43
N SER A 144 18.06 71.72 26.57
CA SER A 144 16.85 70.94 26.86
C SER A 144 16.68 69.79 25.85
N THR A 145 16.31 68.61 26.33
CA THR A 145 16.06 67.42 25.48
C THR A 145 15.05 67.73 24.36
N PRO A 146 15.38 67.53 23.08
CA PRO A 146 14.46 67.80 21.98
C PRO A 146 13.33 66.77 21.93
N GLU A 147 12.09 67.24 21.89
CA GLU A 147 10.93 66.40 21.57
C GLU A 147 10.99 65.90 20.11
N THR A 148 10.28 64.81 19.80
CA THR A 148 10.13 64.32 18.42
C THR A 148 9.11 65.18 17.64
N PHE A 149 9.52 66.39 17.25
CA PHE A 149 8.64 67.40 16.63
C PHE A 149 8.50 67.29 15.11
N CYS A 150 9.27 66.42 14.45
CA CYS A 150 9.13 66.05 13.05
C CYS A 150 9.04 64.53 12.92
N ARG A 151 8.16 64.06 12.04
CA ARG A 151 8.06 62.65 11.62
C ARG A 151 8.21 62.54 10.10
N LEU A 152 8.50 61.34 9.60
CA LEU A 152 8.52 61.10 8.15
C LEU A 152 7.16 61.45 7.54
N ARG A 153 7.21 62.03 6.34
CA ARG A 153 6.03 62.28 5.51
C ARG A 153 5.50 60.95 5.00
N SER A 154 4.17 60.78 5.00
CA SER A 154 3.53 59.64 4.36
C SER A 154 3.11 60.02 2.94
N CYS A 155 3.30 59.12 1.98
CA CYS A 155 2.78 59.26 0.61
C CYS A 155 1.39 58.61 0.43
N GLY A 156 0.77 58.12 1.50
CA GLY A 156 -0.49 57.37 1.44
C GLY A 156 -0.35 56.01 0.75
N ASN A 157 -1.49 55.32 0.57
CA ASN A 157 -1.53 54.06 -0.16
C ASN A 157 -1.06 54.31 -1.62
N PRO A 158 -0.03 53.61 -2.13
CA PRO A 158 0.42 53.77 -3.51
C PRO A 158 -0.65 53.34 -4.53
N GLY A 159 -1.57 52.46 -4.17
CA GLY A 159 -2.59 51.90 -5.05
C GLY A 159 -2.28 50.46 -5.45
N GLU A 160 -3.35 49.70 -5.67
CA GLU A 160 -3.35 48.27 -5.99
C GLU A 160 -3.34 48.06 -7.52
N VAL A 161 -2.61 47.05 -7.99
CA VAL A 161 -2.50 46.71 -9.42
C VAL A 161 -3.39 45.52 -9.72
N GLU A 162 -4.32 45.68 -10.66
CA GLU A 162 -5.15 44.57 -11.12
C GLU A 162 -4.26 43.48 -11.73
N ASN A 163 -4.53 42.22 -11.39
CA ASN A 163 -3.72 41.06 -11.79
C ASN A 163 -2.23 41.16 -11.37
N GLY A 164 -1.95 41.84 -10.26
CA GLY A 164 -0.64 41.86 -9.62
C GLY A 164 -0.72 41.92 -8.09
N ASN A 165 0.44 41.84 -7.46
CA ASN A 165 0.65 41.96 -6.03
C ASN A 165 1.62 43.12 -5.76
N MET A 166 1.61 43.63 -4.52
CA MET A 166 2.54 44.65 -4.05
C MET A 166 3.28 44.19 -2.80
N GLU A 167 4.59 44.38 -2.80
CA GLU A 167 5.47 44.20 -1.65
C GLU A 167 5.88 45.57 -1.12
N VAL A 168 5.65 45.80 0.18
CA VAL A 168 5.89 47.09 0.84
C VAL A 168 6.21 46.90 2.33
N THR A 169 7.13 47.70 2.85
CA THR A 169 7.41 47.80 4.30
C THR A 169 6.53 48.83 4.99
N ASP A 170 6.40 50.01 4.38
CA ASP A 170 5.61 51.14 4.86
C ASP A 170 5.39 52.17 3.73
N PHE A 171 4.62 53.23 4.03
CA PHE A 171 4.27 54.31 3.10
C PHE A 171 4.93 55.65 3.43
N LEU A 172 6.13 55.63 4.03
CA LEU A 172 6.86 56.81 4.50
C LEU A 172 7.97 57.23 3.53
N PHE A 173 8.41 58.48 3.65
CA PHE A 173 9.48 59.05 2.83
C PHE A 173 10.74 58.16 2.80
N GLY A 174 11.20 57.85 1.59
CA GLY A 174 12.34 56.96 1.33
C GLY A 174 11.95 55.50 1.04
N SER A 175 10.74 55.08 1.40
CA SER A 175 10.29 53.69 1.20
C SER A 175 9.99 53.39 -0.27
N THR A 176 10.29 52.15 -0.68
CA THR A 176 10.10 51.65 -2.05
C THR A 176 9.08 50.53 -2.05
N VAL A 177 8.07 50.64 -2.91
CA VAL A 177 7.07 49.60 -3.19
C VAL A 177 7.50 48.87 -4.44
N ILE A 178 7.44 47.53 -4.41
CA ILE A 178 7.73 46.66 -5.56
C ILE A 178 6.43 45.96 -5.97
N TYR A 179 6.14 45.95 -7.27
CA TYR A 179 4.98 45.29 -7.84
C TYR A 179 5.41 44.05 -8.64
N THR A 180 4.60 43.00 -8.57
CA THR A 180 4.81 41.74 -9.30
C THR A 180 3.50 41.32 -9.95
N CYS A 181 3.49 41.03 -11.25
CA CYS A 181 2.28 40.52 -11.90
C CYS A 181 1.98 39.08 -11.49
N ASN A 182 0.70 38.72 -11.49
CA ASN A 182 0.25 37.35 -11.29
C ASN A 182 0.70 36.44 -12.46
N PRO A 183 0.77 35.11 -12.26
CA PRO A 183 1.02 34.17 -13.34
C PRO A 183 0.08 34.40 -14.53
N GLY A 184 0.64 34.49 -15.74
CA GLY A 184 -0.10 34.81 -16.95
C GLY A 184 -0.31 36.30 -17.23
N TYR A 185 0.34 37.18 -16.47
CA TYR A 185 0.36 38.63 -16.70
C TYR A 185 1.79 39.17 -16.72
N ARG A 186 2.03 40.25 -17.47
CA ARG A 186 3.34 40.86 -17.71
C ARG A 186 3.31 42.38 -17.53
N LEU A 187 4.42 42.92 -17.02
CA LEU A 187 4.64 44.37 -16.88
C LEU A 187 4.84 45.03 -18.24
N LEU A 188 3.91 45.91 -18.62
CA LEU A 188 3.92 46.64 -19.90
C LEU A 188 5.23 47.43 -20.14
N ASN A 189 5.61 48.25 -19.15
CA ASN A 189 6.69 49.24 -19.28
C ASN A 189 7.98 48.85 -18.55
N ARG A 190 8.11 47.59 -18.08
CA ARG A 190 9.18 47.08 -17.19
C ARG A 190 9.37 47.81 -15.86
N GLN A 191 8.64 48.90 -15.63
CA GLN A 191 8.67 49.71 -14.41
C GLN A 191 7.77 49.09 -13.34
N ASN A 192 8.40 48.48 -12.34
CA ASN A 192 7.70 47.76 -11.27
C ASN A 192 7.91 48.37 -9.87
N THR A 193 8.58 49.52 -9.75
CA THR A 193 8.89 50.14 -8.46
C THR A 193 8.37 51.57 -8.35
N ARG A 194 7.92 51.96 -7.16
CA ARG A 194 7.55 53.34 -6.82
C ARG A 194 8.19 53.74 -5.49
N GLN A 195 8.73 54.95 -5.42
CA GLN A 195 9.40 55.46 -4.21
C GLN A 195 8.64 56.65 -3.63
N CYS A 196 8.52 56.72 -2.30
CA CYS A 196 7.85 57.83 -1.62
C CYS A 196 8.79 59.04 -1.53
N GLN A 197 8.42 60.13 -2.21
CA GLN A 197 9.24 61.32 -2.44
C GLN A 197 9.08 62.38 -1.32
N THR A 198 9.95 63.40 -1.34
CA THR A 198 10.04 64.42 -0.28
C THR A 198 8.78 65.30 -0.12
N ASP A 199 7.98 65.41 -1.17
CA ASP A 199 6.74 66.19 -1.26
C ASP A 199 5.52 65.41 -0.71
N GLY A 200 5.60 64.07 -0.68
CA GLY A 200 4.51 63.17 -0.31
C GLY A 200 3.85 62.49 -1.50
N THR A 201 4.48 62.49 -2.68
CA THR A 201 3.99 61.76 -3.86
C THR A 201 4.84 60.51 -4.14
N TRP A 202 4.28 59.60 -4.94
CA TRP A 202 4.98 58.39 -5.39
C TRP A 202 5.65 58.64 -6.74
N SER A 203 6.93 58.30 -6.85
CA SER A 203 7.85 58.71 -7.94
C SER A 203 7.41 58.42 -9.38
N ASN A 204 6.53 57.43 -9.57
CA ASN A 204 6.10 56.94 -10.87
C ASN A 204 4.57 56.74 -10.87
N ALA A 205 3.98 56.55 -12.05
CA ALA A 205 2.61 56.07 -12.16
C ALA A 205 2.44 54.66 -11.57
N LEU A 206 1.19 54.23 -11.39
CA LEU A 206 0.85 52.87 -11.01
C LEU A 206 1.20 51.91 -12.17
N PRO A 207 1.94 50.80 -11.96
CA PRO A 207 2.23 49.83 -13.02
C PRO A 207 0.97 49.14 -13.54
N GLN A 208 1.05 48.61 -14.77
CA GLN A 208 -0.02 47.84 -15.41
C GLN A 208 0.48 46.42 -15.73
N CYS A 209 -0.33 45.43 -15.36
CA CYS A 209 -0.12 44.00 -15.62
C CYS A 209 -1.11 43.53 -16.68
N ASP A 210 -0.66 43.45 -17.92
CA ASP A 210 -1.46 42.95 -19.05
C ASP A 210 -1.32 41.44 -19.18
N ALA A 211 -2.37 40.75 -19.63
CA ALA A 211 -2.32 39.32 -19.87
C ALA A 211 -1.20 38.97 -20.88
N VAL A 212 -0.58 37.79 -20.71
CA VAL A 212 0.30 37.26 -21.75
C VAL A 212 -0.53 36.89 -22.98
N ILE A 213 0.08 37.05 -24.15
CA ILE A 213 -0.57 36.91 -25.45
C ILE A 213 -0.02 35.65 -26.11
N CYS A 214 -0.90 34.74 -26.51
CA CYS A 214 -0.54 33.61 -27.36
C CYS A 214 -0.71 33.99 -28.85
N PRO A 215 0.17 33.47 -29.74
CA PRO A 215 -0.05 33.62 -31.18
C PRO A 215 -1.34 32.94 -31.61
N ALA A 216 -1.95 33.37 -32.72
CA ALA A 216 -3.09 32.67 -33.29
C ALA A 216 -2.72 31.19 -33.55
N PRO A 217 -3.57 30.21 -33.16
CA PRO A 217 -3.28 28.79 -33.37
C PRO A 217 -3.08 28.45 -34.85
N ASP A 218 -2.09 27.62 -35.15
CA ASP A 218 -1.94 27.03 -36.49
C ASP A 218 -3.22 26.28 -36.86
N LYS A 219 -3.76 26.56 -38.06
CA LYS A 219 -4.98 25.95 -38.56
C LYS A 219 -4.65 24.75 -39.47
N PRO A 220 -4.95 23.50 -39.06
CA PRO A 220 -4.74 22.32 -39.90
C PRO A 220 -5.67 22.30 -41.12
N ASP A 221 -5.26 21.56 -42.15
CA ASP A 221 -6.13 21.24 -43.29
C ASP A 221 -7.41 20.51 -42.83
N ASN A 222 -8.53 20.84 -43.47
CA ASN A 222 -9.86 20.32 -43.14
C ASN A 222 -10.34 20.61 -41.70
N ALA A 223 -9.67 21.49 -40.96
CA ALA A 223 -10.07 21.91 -39.62
C ALA A 223 -10.76 23.29 -39.60
N GLN A 224 -11.59 23.52 -38.58
CA GLN A 224 -12.09 24.83 -38.16
C GLN A 224 -12.01 24.91 -36.63
N TYR A 225 -11.70 26.08 -36.09
CA TYR A 225 -11.70 26.30 -34.64
C TYR A 225 -12.52 27.53 -34.24
N TYR A 226 -13.01 27.53 -33.01
CA TYR A 226 -13.78 28.63 -32.42
C TYR A 226 -13.34 28.85 -30.96
N PRO A 227 -13.31 30.10 -30.46
CA PRO A 227 -13.53 31.35 -31.19
C PRO A 227 -12.34 31.70 -32.08
N GLN A 228 -12.60 32.37 -33.20
CA GLN A 228 -11.57 33.08 -33.97
C GLN A 228 -11.46 34.52 -33.44
N LYS A 229 -10.26 34.90 -33.00
CA LYS A 229 -9.91 36.25 -32.52
C LYS A 229 -8.63 36.71 -33.22
N ASP A 230 -8.43 38.02 -33.29
CA ASP A 230 -7.16 38.60 -33.73
C ASP A 230 -6.04 38.41 -32.68
N GLU A 231 -6.41 38.29 -31.41
CA GLU A 231 -5.50 38.16 -30.27
C GLU A 231 -6.07 37.18 -29.23
N TYR A 232 -5.21 36.35 -28.64
CA TYR A 232 -5.56 35.38 -27.60
C TYR A 232 -4.77 35.68 -26.34
N THR A 233 -5.46 35.79 -25.22
CA THR A 233 -4.85 36.12 -23.92
C THR A 233 -4.84 34.92 -22.98
N TYR A 234 -4.06 34.99 -21.90
CA TYR A 234 -4.03 33.95 -20.87
C TYR A 234 -5.43 33.44 -20.48
N LEU A 235 -5.58 32.11 -20.39
CA LEU A 235 -6.83 31.37 -20.18
C LEU A 235 -7.84 31.37 -21.35
N ASP A 236 -7.61 32.07 -22.46
CA ASP A 236 -8.40 31.83 -23.67
C ASP A 236 -8.20 30.40 -24.17
N SER A 237 -9.29 29.75 -24.54
CA SER A 237 -9.29 28.41 -25.14
C SER A 237 -9.91 28.43 -26.52
N VAL A 238 -9.30 27.73 -27.48
CA VAL A 238 -9.95 27.41 -28.76
C VAL A 238 -10.32 25.93 -28.79
N THR A 239 -11.43 25.61 -29.47
CA THR A 239 -11.84 24.23 -29.74
C THR A 239 -11.83 23.99 -31.24
N PHE A 240 -11.05 23.00 -31.67
CA PHE A 240 -10.95 22.53 -33.03
C PHE A 240 -12.04 21.51 -33.36
N SER A 241 -12.43 21.51 -34.63
CA SER A 241 -13.40 20.60 -35.23
C SER A 241 -12.93 20.23 -36.62
N CYS A 242 -13.07 18.96 -37.01
CA CYS A 242 -12.75 18.50 -38.36
C CYS A 242 -14.00 18.52 -39.24
N GLN A 243 -13.83 18.92 -40.49
CA GLN A 243 -14.84 18.74 -41.53
C GLN A 243 -15.06 17.24 -41.78
N GLN A 244 -16.30 16.83 -42.08
CA GLN A 244 -16.57 15.43 -42.39
C GLN A 244 -15.95 15.06 -43.76
N PRO A 245 -15.39 13.84 -43.93
CA PRO A 245 -15.43 12.69 -43.01
C PRO A 245 -14.32 12.65 -41.95
N PHE A 246 -13.34 13.57 -42.01
CA PHE A 246 -12.12 13.56 -41.19
C PHE A 246 -12.41 13.48 -39.67
N GLN A 247 -11.52 12.80 -38.96
CA GLN A 247 -11.54 12.62 -37.52
C GLN A 247 -10.37 13.38 -36.88
N ILE A 248 -10.61 13.93 -35.68
CA ILE A 248 -9.61 14.71 -34.95
C ILE A 248 -8.63 13.79 -34.23
N VAL A 249 -7.34 14.05 -34.41
CA VAL A 249 -6.23 13.30 -33.80
C VAL A 249 -5.39 14.27 -32.96
N GLY A 250 -5.36 14.07 -31.65
CA GLY A 250 -4.76 14.98 -30.69
C GLY A 250 -5.79 15.60 -29.76
N GLU A 251 -5.39 16.64 -29.02
CA GLU A 251 -6.29 17.34 -28.10
C GLU A 251 -7.21 18.29 -28.88
N ALA A 252 -8.53 18.14 -28.71
CA ALA A 252 -9.52 18.92 -29.47
C ALA A 252 -9.66 20.37 -28.99
N SER A 253 -9.20 20.70 -27.78
CA SER A 253 -9.21 22.05 -27.24
C SER A 253 -7.86 22.37 -26.63
N ILE A 254 -7.34 23.57 -26.90
CA ILE A 254 -6.07 24.05 -26.37
C ILE A 254 -6.29 25.41 -25.72
N SER A 255 -5.51 25.71 -24.68
CA SER A 255 -5.64 26.93 -23.89
C SER A 255 -4.33 27.73 -23.85
N CYS A 256 -4.43 29.06 -23.82
CA CYS A 256 -3.29 29.95 -23.72
C CYS A 256 -2.75 29.94 -22.29
N THR A 257 -1.50 29.50 -22.13
CA THR A 257 -0.87 29.29 -20.82
C THR A 257 -0.15 30.53 -20.31
N ALA A 258 0.28 30.48 -19.05
CA ALA A 258 0.94 31.61 -18.38
C ALA A 258 2.30 32.03 -19.01
N THR A 259 2.87 31.22 -19.92
CA THR A 259 4.10 31.52 -20.65
C THR A 259 3.87 32.27 -21.98
N GLY A 260 2.62 32.35 -22.45
CA GLY A 260 2.31 32.81 -23.82
C GLY A 260 2.37 31.69 -24.88
N GLU A 261 2.45 30.43 -24.46
CA GLU A 261 2.38 29.25 -25.33
C GLU A 261 1.04 28.53 -25.17
N TRP A 262 0.61 27.77 -26.19
CA TRP A 262 -0.58 26.92 -26.12
C TRP A 262 -0.31 25.65 -25.31
N SER A 263 -1.33 25.17 -24.58
CA SER A 263 -1.24 23.99 -23.71
C SER A 263 -0.81 22.70 -24.43
N SER A 264 -1.16 22.59 -25.71
CA SER A 264 -0.82 21.50 -26.63
C SER A 264 -0.66 22.05 -28.05
N SER A 265 0.00 21.29 -28.93
CA SER A 265 0.03 21.58 -30.36
C SER A 265 -1.35 21.42 -31.01
N SER A 266 -1.64 22.17 -32.08
CA SER A 266 -2.86 21.99 -32.88
C SER A 266 -3.09 20.53 -33.28
N PRO A 267 -4.31 19.98 -33.15
CA PRO A 267 -4.63 18.61 -33.53
C PRO A 267 -4.62 18.44 -35.05
N ILE A 268 -4.58 17.19 -35.53
CA ILE A 268 -4.55 16.89 -36.97
C ILE A 268 -5.88 16.24 -37.39
N CYS A 269 -6.48 16.71 -38.49
CA CYS A 269 -7.64 16.07 -39.10
C CYS A 269 -7.19 14.98 -40.09
N LYS A 270 -7.39 13.70 -39.74
CA LYS A 270 -7.07 12.54 -40.59
C LYS A 270 -8.36 11.83 -41.03
N ASP A 271 -8.38 11.32 -42.26
CA ASP A 271 -9.44 10.38 -42.68
C ASP A 271 -9.08 8.99 -42.12
N VAL A 272 -9.67 8.68 -40.96
CA VAL A 272 -9.43 7.43 -40.25
C VAL A 272 -10.55 6.43 -40.58
N ASN A 273 -10.20 5.40 -41.35
CA ASN A 273 -11.06 4.30 -41.73
C ASN A 273 -10.26 2.99 -41.79
N CYS A 274 -10.25 2.22 -40.70
CA CYS A 274 -9.59 0.92 -40.66
C CYS A 274 -10.30 -0.12 -41.57
N PRO A 275 -9.56 -1.07 -42.18
CA PRO A 275 -10.15 -2.15 -42.96
C PRO A 275 -10.93 -3.14 -42.07
N ASP A 276 -11.92 -3.85 -42.60
CA ASP A 276 -12.70 -4.84 -41.85
C ASP A 276 -11.82 -6.01 -41.35
N PRO A 277 -11.69 -6.24 -40.04
CA PRO A 277 -10.79 -7.26 -39.49
C PRO A 277 -11.41 -8.67 -39.57
N ILE A 278 -11.02 -9.43 -40.58
CA ILE A 278 -11.50 -10.79 -40.83
C ILE A 278 -10.67 -11.82 -40.03
N VAL A 279 -11.23 -12.31 -38.92
CA VAL A 279 -10.65 -13.40 -38.11
C VAL A 279 -11.36 -14.72 -38.44
N LYS A 280 -10.69 -15.62 -39.17
CA LYS A 280 -11.23 -16.96 -39.50
C LYS A 280 -11.47 -17.79 -38.24
N ASN A 281 -12.45 -18.68 -38.30
CA ASN A 281 -12.84 -19.58 -37.19
C ASN A 281 -13.21 -18.85 -35.88
N SER A 282 -13.81 -17.66 -36.00
CA SER A 282 -14.25 -16.84 -34.88
C SER A 282 -15.64 -16.25 -35.11
N ARG A 283 -16.28 -15.80 -34.02
CA ARG A 283 -17.41 -14.86 -34.05
C ARG A 283 -16.96 -13.49 -33.52
N ARG A 284 -17.51 -12.43 -34.11
CA ARG A 284 -17.40 -11.07 -33.57
C ARG A 284 -18.42 -10.89 -32.44
N LEU A 285 -17.96 -10.45 -31.26
CA LEU A 285 -18.78 -10.25 -30.07
C LEU A 285 -19.29 -8.82 -29.93
N SER A 286 -18.54 -7.83 -30.40
CA SER A 286 -18.91 -6.41 -30.35
C SER A 286 -18.43 -5.64 -31.57
N GLY A 287 -19.03 -4.47 -31.81
CA GLY A 287 -18.74 -3.64 -32.98
C GLY A 287 -19.65 -3.93 -34.18
N PHE A 288 -19.93 -2.87 -34.93
CA PHE A 288 -20.76 -2.89 -36.14
C PHE A 288 -19.95 -3.35 -37.36
N VAL A 289 -20.61 -3.62 -38.50
CA VAL A 289 -19.90 -3.64 -39.80
C VAL A 289 -19.64 -2.18 -40.20
N GLY A 290 -18.47 -1.88 -40.79
CA GLY A 290 -17.91 -0.53 -40.92
C GLY A 290 -18.75 0.50 -41.70
N PRO A 291 -18.25 1.75 -41.83
CA PRO A 291 -16.85 2.19 -41.71
C PRO A 291 -16.30 2.27 -40.27
N TYR A 292 -14.99 2.08 -40.12
CA TYR A 292 -14.31 1.97 -38.83
C TYR A 292 -13.47 3.20 -38.51
N LYS A 293 -14.06 4.15 -37.80
CA LYS A 293 -13.43 5.41 -37.38
C LYS A 293 -12.41 5.21 -36.26
N LEU A 294 -11.62 6.25 -35.99
CA LEU A 294 -10.72 6.34 -34.84
C LEU A 294 -11.40 5.87 -33.55
N ASN A 295 -10.68 5.09 -32.74
CA ASN A 295 -11.15 4.48 -31.49
C ASN A 295 -12.34 3.50 -31.62
N SER A 296 -12.78 3.13 -32.83
CA SER A 296 -13.69 1.99 -33.00
C SER A 296 -13.05 0.74 -32.42
N ALA A 297 -13.75 0.07 -31.51
CA ALA A 297 -13.30 -1.16 -30.88
C ALA A 297 -14.15 -2.36 -31.32
N ILE A 298 -13.48 -3.49 -31.52
CA ILE A 298 -14.09 -4.76 -31.93
C ILE A 298 -13.53 -5.86 -31.03
N SER A 299 -14.39 -6.80 -30.59
CA SER A 299 -13.96 -8.00 -29.88
C SER A 299 -14.35 -9.29 -30.59
N PHE A 300 -13.55 -10.34 -30.40
CA PHE A 300 -13.67 -11.64 -31.04
C PHE A 300 -13.63 -12.78 -30.03
N GLU A 301 -14.23 -13.91 -30.42
CA GLU A 301 -14.17 -15.18 -29.71
C GLU A 301 -14.02 -16.30 -30.74
N CYS A 302 -13.07 -17.21 -30.53
CA CYS A 302 -12.89 -18.35 -31.41
C CYS A 302 -14.04 -19.36 -31.27
N TYR A 303 -14.36 -20.07 -32.35
CA TYR A 303 -15.26 -21.22 -32.26
C TYR A 303 -14.61 -22.37 -31.47
N ALA A 304 -15.42 -23.37 -31.11
CA ALA A 304 -14.92 -24.60 -30.49
C ALA A 304 -13.75 -25.20 -31.29
N ASP A 305 -12.83 -25.85 -30.57
CA ASP A 305 -11.57 -26.41 -31.08
C ASP A 305 -10.46 -25.40 -31.45
N TYR A 306 -10.71 -24.09 -31.35
CA TYR A 306 -9.72 -23.04 -31.61
C TYR A 306 -9.43 -22.16 -30.39
N VAL A 307 -8.18 -21.73 -30.26
CA VAL A 307 -7.69 -20.80 -29.23
C VAL A 307 -7.26 -19.49 -29.88
N LEU A 308 -7.55 -18.38 -29.20
CA LEU A 308 -7.18 -17.05 -29.67
C LEU A 308 -5.70 -16.76 -29.40
N ASN A 309 -4.94 -16.60 -30.47
CA ASN A 309 -3.58 -16.06 -30.46
C ASN A 309 -3.65 -14.55 -30.74
N GLY A 310 -3.34 -13.74 -29.72
CA GLY A 310 -3.45 -12.27 -29.75
C GLY A 310 -4.51 -11.73 -28.78
N SER A 311 -4.86 -10.44 -28.95
CA SER A 311 -5.84 -9.78 -28.10
C SER A 311 -7.27 -10.12 -28.49
N SER A 312 -8.15 -10.37 -27.50
CA SER A 312 -9.60 -10.57 -27.72
C SER A 312 -10.35 -9.30 -28.11
N SER A 313 -9.71 -8.14 -27.98
CA SER A 313 -10.22 -6.85 -28.47
C SER A 313 -9.12 -6.08 -29.21
N ILE A 314 -9.52 -5.40 -30.28
CA ILE A 314 -8.67 -4.55 -31.11
C ILE A 314 -9.36 -3.20 -31.33
N THR A 315 -8.56 -2.13 -31.45
CA THR A 315 -9.03 -0.76 -31.59
C THR A 315 -8.39 -0.10 -32.81
N CYS A 316 -9.17 0.67 -33.59
CA CYS A 316 -8.67 1.40 -34.75
C CYS A 316 -7.88 2.65 -34.31
N ASN A 317 -6.61 2.76 -34.69
CA ASN A 317 -5.73 3.88 -34.37
C ASN A 317 -5.77 5.00 -35.43
N ALA A 318 -5.01 6.07 -35.19
CA ALA A 318 -4.91 7.23 -36.07
C ALA A 318 -4.14 7.01 -37.39
N ASP A 319 -3.62 5.81 -37.62
CA ASP A 319 -2.82 5.44 -38.80
C ASP A 319 -3.49 4.32 -39.61
N ASN A 320 -4.81 4.15 -39.46
CA ASN A 320 -5.63 3.16 -40.15
C ASN A 320 -5.25 1.70 -39.84
N GLN A 321 -4.69 1.46 -38.64
CA GLN A 321 -4.27 0.15 -38.17
C GLN A 321 -5.05 -0.29 -36.91
N TRP A 322 -5.27 -1.60 -36.81
CA TRP A 322 -5.81 -2.23 -35.62
C TRP A 322 -4.70 -2.46 -34.59
N VAL A 323 -4.92 -1.94 -33.37
CA VAL A 323 -4.01 -2.11 -32.23
C VAL A 323 -4.76 -2.69 -31.01
N PRO A 324 -4.26 -3.78 -30.40
CA PRO A 324 -3.25 -4.71 -30.92
C PRO A 324 -3.63 -5.27 -32.30
N GLY A 325 -2.66 -5.88 -33.00
CA GLY A 325 -2.89 -6.44 -34.33
C GLY A 325 -4.01 -7.49 -34.36
N ILE A 326 -4.63 -7.67 -35.52
CA ILE A 326 -5.75 -8.61 -35.73
C ILE A 326 -5.36 -10.02 -35.24
N PRO A 327 -6.11 -10.61 -34.29
CA PRO A 327 -5.77 -11.89 -33.69
C PRO A 327 -6.04 -13.06 -34.65
N LYS A 328 -5.54 -14.25 -34.31
CA LYS A 328 -5.75 -15.49 -35.06
C LYS A 328 -6.37 -16.55 -34.17
N CYS A 329 -7.35 -17.29 -34.70
CA CYS A 329 -7.85 -18.50 -34.05
C CYS A 329 -7.07 -19.71 -34.58
N GLU A 330 -6.25 -20.30 -33.72
CA GLU A 330 -5.38 -21.44 -34.03
C GLU A 330 -5.97 -22.71 -33.42
N GLY A 331 -5.94 -23.82 -34.17
CA GLY A 331 -6.54 -25.08 -33.72
C GLY A 331 -5.76 -25.68 -32.55
N VAL A 332 -6.46 -26.11 -31.50
CA VAL A 332 -5.85 -26.80 -30.36
C VAL A 332 -5.26 -28.12 -30.84
N SER A 333 -3.99 -28.38 -30.55
CA SER A 333 -3.35 -29.67 -30.74
C SER A 333 -2.61 -30.06 -29.46
N CYS A 334 -3.07 -31.12 -28.80
CA CYS A 334 -2.44 -31.65 -27.60
C CYS A 334 -1.16 -32.44 -27.92
N VAL A 335 -0.23 -32.43 -26.97
CA VAL A 335 1.03 -33.18 -27.07
C VAL A 335 0.79 -34.66 -27.45
N HIS A 336 1.65 -35.19 -28.32
CA HIS A 336 1.55 -36.59 -28.74
C HIS A 336 1.82 -37.51 -27.55
N LEU A 337 0.97 -38.53 -27.36
CA LEU A 337 1.08 -39.44 -26.23
C LEU A 337 2.05 -40.57 -26.56
N GLY A 338 3.04 -40.78 -25.68
CA GLY A 338 3.97 -41.91 -25.77
C GLY A 338 3.33 -43.24 -25.36
N THR A 339 4.10 -44.32 -25.53
CA THR A 339 3.74 -45.66 -25.05
C THR A 339 3.71 -45.71 -23.52
N ILE A 340 2.80 -46.50 -22.96
CA ILE A 340 2.82 -46.89 -21.54
C ILE A 340 3.45 -48.28 -21.39
N ALA A 341 3.98 -48.60 -20.20
CA ALA A 341 4.48 -49.94 -19.92
C ALA A 341 3.30 -50.92 -19.72
N ASN A 342 3.43 -52.15 -20.23
CA ASN A 342 2.45 -53.23 -20.12
C ASN A 342 1.03 -52.81 -20.56
N GLY A 343 0.95 -52.00 -21.61
CA GLY A 343 -0.29 -51.51 -22.19
C GLY A 343 -0.08 -50.64 -23.41
N LYS A 344 -1.20 -50.16 -23.97
CA LYS A 344 -1.27 -49.38 -25.20
C LYS A 344 -2.23 -48.21 -25.03
N VAL A 345 -1.98 -47.14 -25.78
CA VAL A 345 -2.86 -45.97 -25.85
C VAL A 345 -3.44 -45.87 -27.27
N SER A 346 -4.75 -45.71 -27.37
CA SER A 346 -5.46 -45.46 -28.63
C SER A 346 -5.99 -44.03 -28.60
N VAL A 347 -5.63 -43.26 -29.63
CA VAL A 347 -5.98 -41.85 -29.81
C VAL A 347 -6.58 -41.67 -31.20
N THR A 348 -7.77 -41.10 -31.33
CA THR A 348 -8.39 -40.83 -32.63
C THR A 348 -7.88 -39.55 -33.29
N SER A 349 -7.58 -38.54 -32.46
CA SER A 349 -7.14 -37.19 -32.87
C SER A 349 -6.45 -36.52 -31.68
N PHE A 350 -5.62 -35.51 -31.97
CA PHE A 350 -4.98 -34.67 -30.95
C PHE A 350 -5.68 -33.31 -30.77
N THR A 351 -6.85 -33.09 -31.38
CA THR A 351 -7.61 -31.84 -31.25
C THR A 351 -8.33 -31.72 -29.90
N TYR A 352 -8.78 -30.51 -29.55
CA TYR A 352 -9.61 -30.26 -28.37
C TYR A 352 -10.73 -31.31 -28.21
N ASN A 353 -11.01 -31.68 -26.95
CA ASN A 353 -12.01 -32.66 -26.56
C ASN A 353 -11.82 -34.09 -27.12
N SER A 354 -10.74 -34.37 -27.87
CA SER A 354 -10.38 -35.73 -28.28
C SER A 354 -10.08 -36.61 -27.07
N LYS A 355 -10.38 -37.90 -27.16
CA LYS A 355 -10.29 -38.87 -26.06
C LYS A 355 -9.12 -39.86 -26.26
N ALA A 356 -8.14 -39.71 -25.38
CA ALA A 356 -7.11 -40.65 -24.95
C ALA A 356 -7.66 -41.94 -24.33
N ILE A 357 -7.68 -43.12 -24.95
CA ILE A 357 -8.09 -44.36 -24.25
C ILE A 357 -6.88 -45.27 -24.03
N TYR A 358 -6.71 -45.74 -22.78
CA TYR A 358 -5.62 -46.62 -22.36
C TYR A 358 -6.16 -48.03 -22.11
N THR A 359 -5.37 -49.05 -22.48
CA THR A 359 -5.72 -50.46 -22.31
C THR A 359 -4.45 -51.21 -21.91
N CYS A 360 -4.50 -52.00 -20.84
CA CYS A 360 -3.36 -52.81 -20.42
C CYS A 360 -3.23 -54.08 -21.28
N ASP A 361 -2.02 -54.63 -21.34
CA ASP A 361 -1.77 -55.95 -21.90
C ASP A 361 -2.32 -57.05 -20.95
N GLU A 362 -2.37 -58.30 -21.41
CA GLU A 362 -2.96 -59.41 -20.65
C GLU A 362 -2.30 -59.59 -19.27
N ARG A 363 -3.13 -59.85 -18.24
CA ARG A 363 -2.74 -59.95 -16.81
C ARG A 363 -2.24 -58.66 -16.16
N TYR A 364 -2.53 -57.51 -16.77
CA TYR A 364 -2.38 -56.19 -16.14
C TYR A 364 -3.71 -55.45 -16.10
N ALA A 365 -3.93 -54.62 -15.08
CA ALA A 365 -5.10 -53.78 -14.96
C ALA A 365 -4.73 -52.34 -14.58
N LEU A 366 -5.63 -51.40 -14.92
CA LEU A 366 -5.41 -49.97 -14.72
C LEU A 366 -5.67 -49.59 -13.26
N THR A 367 -4.75 -48.82 -12.68
CA THR A 367 -4.88 -48.27 -11.31
C THR A 367 -5.77 -47.02 -11.23
N SER A 368 -6.14 -46.42 -12.36
CA SER A 368 -6.96 -45.19 -12.42
C SER A 368 -7.80 -45.13 -13.70
N SER A 369 -8.42 -43.97 -13.98
CA SER A 369 -9.23 -43.73 -15.20
C SER A 369 -8.56 -44.27 -16.47
N ASN A 370 -9.30 -45.05 -17.26
CA ASN A 370 -8.82 -45.59 -18.53
C ASN A 370 -8.81 -44.55 -19.66
N PHE A 371 -9.09 -43.27 -19.38
CA PHE A 371 -9.06 -42.24 -20.39
C PHE A 371 -8.58 -40.87 -19.91
N ARG A 372 -8.08 -40.08 -20.87
CA ARG A 372 -7.74 -38.66 -20.77
C ARG A 372 -8.38 -37.88 -21.92
N ILE A 373 -8.61 -36.58 -21.74
CA ILE A 373 -9.24 -35.68 -22.70
C ILE A 373 -8.29 -34.52 -23.01
N CYS A 374 -8.16 -34.16 -24.28
CA CYS A 374 -7.38 -33.01 -24.72
C CYS A 374 -8.08 -31.68 -24.32
N GLN A 375 -7.39 -30.85 -23.54
CA GLN A 375 -7.91 -29.58 -23.02
C GLN A 375 -7.50 -28.39 -23.90
N ALA A 376 -8.19 -27.26 -23.75
CA ALA A 376 -7.99 -26.06 -24.56
C ALA A 376 -6.59 -25.44 -24.43
N ASN A 377 -5.82 -25.80 -23.40
CA ASN A 377 -4.43 -25.37 -23.21
C ASN A 377 -3.40 -26.25 -23.95
N GLY A 378 -3.83 -27.21 -24.80
CA GLY A 378 -2.92 -28.12 -25.50
C GLY A 378 -2.36 -29.24 -24.62
N THR A 379 -2.95 -29.51 -23.45
CA THR A 379 -2.53 -30.60 -22.56
C THR A 379 -3.63 -31.63 -22.33
N TRP A 380 -3.26 -32.88 -22.05
CA TRP A 380 -4.18 -33.95 -21.68
C TRP A 380 -4.48 -33.88 -20.19
N ASN A 381 -5.76 -33.92 -19.80
CA ASN A 381 -6.14 -33.84 -18.38
C ASN A 381 -5.53 -34.98 -17.54
N GLY A 382 -5.24 -34.69 -16.26
CA GLY A 382 -4.63 -35.66 -15.33
C GLY A 382 -3.26 -36.20 -15.76
N SER A 383 -2.83 -37.30 -15.15
CA SER A 383 -1.63 -38.07 -15.51
C SER A 383 -1.99 -39.31 -16.34
N ALA A 384 -1.00 -39.93 -17.00
CA ALA A 384 -1.20 -41.23 -17.63
C ALA A 384 -1.48 -42.31 -16.55
N PRO A 385 -2.42 -43.24 -16.78
CA PRO A 385 -2.69 -44.34 -15.86
C PRO A 385 -1.54 -45.37 -15.89
N VAL A 386 -1.40 -46.13 -14.80
CA VAL A 386 -0.39 -47.20 -14.68
C VAL A 386 -1.07 -48.57 -14.83
N CYS A 387 -0.46 -49.46 -15.60
CA CYS A 387 -0.84 -50.86 -15.72
C CYS A 387 -0.06 -51.68 -14.68
N GLU A 388 -0.76 -52.24 -13.71
CA GLU A 388 -0.19 -53.03 -12.62
C GLU A 388 -0.59 -54.51 -12.73
N ALA A 389 0.33 -55.40 -12.38
CA ALA A 389 0.17 -56.85 -12.57
C ALA A 389 -0.96 -57.39 -11.69
N THR A 390 -1.83 -58.22 -12.27
CA THR A 390 -2.93 -58.90 -11.60
C THR A 390 -2.61 -60.37 -11.35
N CYS A 391 -3.05 -60.89 -10.20
CA CYS A 391 -3.13 -62.32 -9.91
C CYS A 391 -4.49 -62.91 -10.33
N ASP A 392 -4.49 -64.22 -10.58
CA ASP A 392 -5.71 -65.02 -10.70
C ASP A 392 -6.47 -65.10 -9.34
N SER A 393 -7.65 -65.72 -9.32
CA SER A 393 -8.46 -65.90 -8.11
C SER A 393 -7.68 -66.55 -6.96
N PRO A 394 -7.88 -66.11 -5.68
CA PRO A 394 -7.19 -66.66 -4.53
C PRO A 394 -7.33 -68.20 -4.42
N PRO A 395 -6.23 -68.94 -4.11
CA PRO A 395 -6.25 -70.40 -4.04
C PRO A 395 -7.17 -70.96 -2.95
N ILE A 396 -7.64 -72.19 -3.12
CA ILE A 396 -8.53 -72.87 -2.18
C ILE A 396 -7.71 -73.78 -1.26
N PHE A 397 -7.86 -73.62 0.06
CA PHE A 397 -7.20 -74.46 1.08
C PHE A 397 -8.23 -75.38 1.77
N HIS A 398 -7.93 -76.68 1.88
CA HIS A 398 -8.90 -77.68 2.35
C HIS A 398 -9.48 -77.41 3.75
N PHE A 399 -8.67 -76.91 4.69
CA PHE A 399 -9.06 -76.66 6.09
C PHE A 399 -9.30 -75.17 6.43
N ALA A 400 -9.35 -74.31 5.42
CA ALA A 400 -9.60 -72.87 5.59
C ALA A 400 -10.70 -72.38 4.65
N SER A 401 -11.19 -71.17 4.88
CA SER A 401 -12.15 -70.48 4.01
C SER A 401 -11.72 -69.03 3.81
N LEU A 402 -11.74 -68.56 2.57
CA LEU A 402 -11.51 -67.16 2.23
C LEU A 402 -12.57 -66.30 2.93
N ALA A 403 -12.13 -65.38 3.79
CA ALA A 403 -13.00 -64.51 4.57
C ALA A 403 -13.24 -63.15 3.90
N LYS A 404 -12.18 -62.55 3.36
CA LYS A 404 -12.21 -61.26 2.65
C LYS A 404 -10.92 -61.06 1.83
N THR A 405 -10.98 -60.16 0.86
CA THR A 405 -9.78 -59.58 0.23
C THR A 405 -9.70 -58.09 0.55
N SER A 406 -8.48 -57.58 0.77
CA SER A 406 -8.21 -56.18 1.05
C SER A 406 -7.12 -55.66 0.09
N PRO A 407 -7.39 -54.59 -0.68
CA PRO A 407 -8.64 -53.83 -0.74
C PRO A 407 -9.80 -54.63 -1.39
N SER A 408 -11.04 -54.29 -1.03
CA SER A 408 -12.25 -54.92 -1.57
C SER A 408 -12.72 -54.16 -2.82
N LEU A 409 -12.39 -54.65 -4.02
CA LEU A 409 -12.77 -54.02 -5.29
C LEU A 409 -13.66 -54.91 -6.15
N SER A 410 -14.64 -54.23 -6.78
CA SER A 410 -15.46 -54.56 -7.96
C SER A 410 -16.15 -55.94 -8.04
N SER A 411 -17.20 -55.98 -8.85
CA SER A 411 -17.84 -57.22 -9.31
C SER A 411 -17.72 -57.28 -10.83
N PRO A 412 -16.93 -58.20 -11.42
CA PRO A 412 -16.05 -59.16 -10.76
C PRO A 412 -14.82 -58.50 -10.10
N PRO A 413 -14.18 -59.17 -9.11
CA PRO A 413 -13.02 -58.65 -8.42
C PRO A 413 -11.74 -58.77 -9.26
N ILE A 414 -10.92 -57.73 -9.24
CA ILE A 414 -9.59 -57.69 -9.87
C ILE A 414 -8.53 -57.66 -8.77
N TYR A 415 -7.64 -58.65 -8.73
CA TYR A 415 -6.62 -58.80 -7.70
C TYR A 415 -5.28 -58.18 -8.16
N LEU A 416 -5.11 -56.87 -7.97
CA LEU A 416 -3.84 -56.18 -8.23
C LEU A 416 -2.73 -56.67 -7.29
N THR A 417 -1.48 -56.50 -7.70
CA THR A 417 -0.31 -56.69 -6.85
C THR A 417 -0.45 -55.90 -5.54
N GLY A 418 -0.06 -56.50 -4.42
CA GLY A 418 -0.31 -55.99 -3.07
C GLY A 418 -1.68 -56.35 -2.48
N THR A 419 -2.64 -56.88 -3.25
CA THR A 419 -3.92 -57.35 -2.69
C THR A 419 -3.68 -58.49 -1.71
N VAL A 420 -4.29 -58.40 -0.52
CA VAL A 420 -4.17 -59.41 0.55
C VAL A 420 -5.47 -60.20 0.68
N ALA A 421 -5.39 -61.52 0.57
CA ALA A 421 -6.50 -62.44 0.81
C ALA A 421 -6.39 -63.02 2.23
N HIS A 422 -7.47 -62.90 3.00
CA HIS A 422 -7.55 -63.31 4.41
C HIS A 422 -8.32 -64.62 4.53
N TYR A 423 -7.76 -65.61 5.21
CA TYR A 423 -8.35 -66.94 5.38
C TYR A 423 -8.54 -67.28 6.86
N ASN A 424 -9.74 -67.75 7.17
CA ASN A 424 -10.09 -68.25 8.51
C ASN A 424 -9.98 -69.78 8.52
N CYS A 425 -9.47 -70.36 9.60
CA CYS A 425 -9.52 -71.80 9.79
C CYS A 425 -10.96 -72.29 9.99
N LYS A 426 -11.30 -73.43 9.38
CA LYS A 426 -12.59 -74.10 9.60
C LYS A 426 -12.68 -74.61 11.06
N PRO A 427 -13.89 -74.73 11.65
CA PRO A 427 -14.06 -75.26 13.00
C PRO A 427 -13.36 -76.62 13.19
N GLY A 428 -12.67 -76.79 14.32
CA GLY A 428 -11.86 -77.98 14.61
C GLY A 428 -10.44 -77.94 14.06
N PHE A 429 -10.09 -76.91 13.28
CA PHE A 429 -8.73 -76.65 12.79
C PHE A 429 -8.23 -75.30 13.31
N ARG A 430 -6.92 -75.18 13.53
CA ARG A 430 -6.28 -73.93 13.96
C ARG A 430 -4.94 -73.72 13.28
N ASN A 431 -4.58 -72.45 13.11
CA ASN A 431 -3.21 -72.00 13.02
C ASN A 431 -2.83 -71.35 14.38
N ASN A 432 -1.58 -70.93 14.56
CA ASN A 432 -1.10 -70.19 15.73
C ASN A 432 -2.02 -69.00 16.06
N THR A 433 -2.46 -68.28 15.04
CA THR A 433 -3.31 -67.07 15.08
C THR A 433 -4.79 -67.31 14.74
N LYS A 434 -5.23 -68.57 14.48
CA LYS A 434 -6.56 -68.95 13.94
C LYS A 434 -6.94 -68.43 12.54
N GLU A 435 -6.26 -67.40 12.05
CA GLU A 435 -6.36 -66.86 10.68
C GLU A 435 -4.97 -66.74 10.05
N PHE A 436 -4.90 -66.70 8.72
CA PHE A 436 -3.68 -66.42 7.96
C PHE A 436 -3.98 -65.61 6.70
N THR A 437 -2.94 -65.04 6.09
CA THR A 437 -3.07 -64.20 4.88
C THR A 437 -2.10 -64.64 3.80
N ILE A 438 -2.44 -64.30 2.55
CA ILE A 438 -1.55 -64.37 1.38
C ILE A 438 -1.67 -63.07 0.58
N THR A 439 -0.60 -62.67 -0.08
CA THR A 439 -0.52 -61.41 -0.84
C THR A 439 -0.26 -61.71 -2.31
N CYS A 440 -0.94 -61.00 -3.21
CA CYS A 440 -0.64 -61.03 -4.64
C CYS A 440 0.71 -60.33 -4.88
N ILE A 441 1.69 -61.04 -5.42
CA ILE A 441 3.04 -60.58 -5.76
C ILE A 441 3.34 -61.07 -7.17
N ASP A 442 3.41 -60.13 -8.13
CA ASP A 442 3.84 -60.35 -9.51
C ASP A 442 3.15 -61.58 -10.16
N HIS A 443 1.85 -61.43 -10.44
CA HIS A 443 0.95 -62.45 -10.98
C HIS A 443 0.72 -63.71 -10.11
N SER A 444 1.41 -63.88 -8.97
CA SER A 444 1.33 -65.06 -8.11
C SER A 444 0.90 -64.73 -6.68
N TRP A 445 0.24 -65.68 -5.99
CA TRP A 445 -0.07 -65.52 -4.56
C TRP A 445 1.10 -66.02 -3.69
N SER A 446 1.46 -65.26 -2.67
CA SER A 446 2.52 -65.61 -1.73
C SER A 446 2.23 -66.92 -0.98
N ASN A 447 3.27 -67.66 -0.62
CA ASN A 447 3.13 -68.87 0.20
C ASN A 447 2.68 -68.51 1.64
N PRO A 448 1.59 -69.11 2.17
CA PRO A 448 1.11 -68.83 3.54
C PRO A 448 2.00 -69.40 4.66
N GLY A 449 2.95 -70.28 4.37
CA GLY A 449 3.75 -70.96 5.38
C GLY A 449 2.95 -72.06 6.10
N GLU A 450 2.70 -71.90 7.40
CA GLU A 450 1.86 -72.84 8.15
C GLU A 450 0.37 -72.58 7.85
N VAL A 451 -0.34 -73.63 7.43
CA VAL A 451 -1.78 -73.62 7.15
C VAL A 451 -2.54 -74.30 8.31
N CYS A 452 -3.85 -74.09 8.42
CA CYS A 452 -4.70 -74.66 9.46
C CYS A 452 -4.54 -76.19 9.62
N ILE A 453 -4.08 -76.60 10.81
CA ILE A 453 -3.91 -78.01 11.23
C ILE A 453 -5.04 -78.42 12.19
N PRO A 454 -5.39 -79.73 12.29
CA PRO A 454 -6.42 -80.19 13.22
C PRO A 454 -6.03 -79.93 14.68
N ILE A 455 -7.01 -79.57 15.52
CA ILE A 455 -6.83 -79.32 16.95
C ILE A 455 -6.59 -80.66 17.67
N SER A 456 -5.59 -80.73 18.57
CA SER A 456 -5.43 -81.86 19.50
C SER A 456 -6.26 -81.64 20.77
N CYS A 457 -6.95 -82.68 21.24
CA CYS A 457 -7.63 -82.74 22.54
C CYS A 457 -6.75 -83.31 23.67
N GLY A 458 -5.48 -83.62 23.39
CA GLY A 458 -4.55 -84.24 24.34
C GLY A 458 -4.95 -85.66 24.77
N ASN A 459 -4.28 -86.17 25.81
CA ASN A 459 -4.50 -87.54 26.29
C ASN A 459 -5.92 -87.70 26.91
N PRO A 460 -6.73 -88.70 26.49
CA PRO A 460 -8.09 -88.92 26.99
C PRO A 460 -8.20 -89.27 28.49
N GLY A 461 -7.08 -89.60 29.15
CA GLY A 461 -7.03 -89.94 30.58
C GLY A 461 -7.24 -91.42 30.87
N LYS A 462 -7.11 -91.81 32.14
CA LYS A 462 -7.31 -93.20 32.61
C LYS A 462 -8.71 -93.40 33.17
N ILE A 463 -9.29 -94.57 32.93
CA ILE A 463 -10.54 -95.03 33.55
C ILE A 463 -10.19 -95.99 34.70
N LYS A 464 -11.06 -96.06 35.71
CA LYS A 464 -10.95 -97.00 36.83
C LYS A 464 -11.75 -98.27 36.49
N ASN A 465 -11.14 -99.44 36.69
CA ASN A 465 -11.69 -100.76 36.36
C ASN A 465 -12.02 -100.92 34.85
N GLY A 466 -11.13 -100.43 33.98
CA GLY A 466 -11.32 -100.41 32.53
C GLY A 466 -10.15 -99.78 31.78
N HIS A 467 -10.11 -99.97 30.47
CA HIS A 467 -9.02 -99.57 29.60
C HIS A 467 -9.49 -98.55 28.54
N VAL A 468 -8.55 -97.78 28.01
CA VAL A 468 -8.78 -96.84 26.90
C VAL A 468 -7.90 -97.22 25.72
N LEU A 469 -8.52 -97.51 24.57
CA LEU A 469 -7.86 -97.72 23.30
C LEU A 469 -8.03 -96.47 22.44
N PHE A 470 -6.94 -95.79 22.09
CA PHE A 470 -7.01 -94.64 21.18
C PHE A 470 -5.84 -94.62 20.19
N GLN A 471 -6.11 -94.09 19.00
CA GLN A 471 -5.17 -94.06 17.87
C GLN A 471 -4.59 -92.66 17.62
N SER A 472 -5.34 -91.61 17.96
CA SER A 472 -5.02 -90.21 17.66
C SER A 472 -5.74 -89.31 18.66
N ASP A 473 -5.14 -88.17 18.98
CA ASP A 473 -5.70 -87.11 19.82
C ASP A 473 -6.27 -85.92 19.02
N LEU A 474 -6.23 -85.99 17.68
CA LEU A 474 -6.67 -84.92 16.78
C LEU A 474 -8.19 -84.83 16.62
N PHE A 475 -8.69 -83.65 16.26
CA PHE A 475 -10.10 -83.33 16.04
C PHE A 475 -10.81 -84.37 15.16
N GLY A 476 -11.98 -84.85 15.62
CA GLY A 476 -12.74 -85.92 14.97
C GLY A 476 -12.24 -87.35 15.26
N SER A 477 -11.10 -87.52 15.96
CA SER A 477 -10.65 -88.84 16.42
C SER A 477 -11.55 -89.36 17.54
N ARG A 478 -11.65 -90.70 17.66
CA ARG A 478 -12.44 -91.39 18.68
C ARG A 478 -11.56 -92.31 19.52
N THR A 479 -11.83 -92.37 20.82
CA THR A 479 -11.18 -93.27 21.78
C THR A 479 -12.19 -94.29 22.27
N ILE A 480 -11.91 -95.59 22.13
CA ILE A 480 -12.81 -96.67 22.56
C ILE A 480 -12.51 -97.05 24.01
N HIS A 481 -13.56 -97.29 24.78
CA HIS A 481 -13.53 -97.56 26.21
C HIS A 481 -14.15 -98.93 26.53
N THR A 482 -13.38 -99.76 27.23
CA THR A 482 -13.73 -101.14 27.56
C THR A 482 -13.61 -101.34 29.06
N CYS A 483 -14.60 -101.99 29.69
CA CYS A 483 -14.58 -102.29 31.12
C CYS A 483 -13.92 -103.65 31.39
N GLU A 484 -13.35 -103.81 32.58
CA GLU A 484 -12.80 -105.09 33.05
C GLU A 484 -13.92 -106.10 33.42
N GLU A 485 -13.61 -107.39 33.46
CA GLU A 485 -14.60 -108.45 33.73
C GLU A 485 -15.35 -108.21 35.05
N GLY A 486 -16.68 -108.42 35.01
CA GLY A 486 -17.59 -108.12 36.11
C GLY A 486 -18.14 -106.69 36.11
N PHE A 487 -17.66 -105.80 35.23
CA PHE A 487 -18.15 -104.42 35.11
C PHE A 487 -18.75 -104.10 33.73
N VAL A 488 -19.89 -103.39 33.71
CA VAL A 488 -20.56 -102.86 32.51
C VAL A 488 -20.49 -101.33 32.45
N ARG A 489 -20.58 -100.75 31.25
CA ARG A 489 -20.49 -99.30 31.02
C ARG A 489 -21.75 -98.56 31.49
N ASN A 490 -21.56 -97.36 32.05
CA ASN A 490 -22.64 -96.41 32.33
C ASN A 490 -23.13 -95.60 31.09
N SER A 491 -22.65 -95.93 29.89
CA SER A 491 -23.06 -95.29 28.63
C SER A 491 -23.34 -96.34 27.55
N THR A 492 -24.30 -96.05 26.68
CA THR A 492 -24.59 -96.85 25.48
C THR A 492 -23.51 -96.68 24.41
N LEU A 493 -22.85 -95.52 24.37
CA LEU A 493 -21.69 -95.29 23.52
C LEU A 493 -20.45 -95.92 24.17
N ASP A 494 -19.63 -96.54 23.33
CA ASP A 494 -18.35 -97.14 23.71
C ASP A 494 -17.16 -96.21 23.47
N TYR A 495 -17.37 -95.01 22.94
CA TYR A 495 -16.29 -94.08 22.59
C TYR A 495 -16.46 -92.65 23.12
N ARG A 496 -15.34 -91.94 23.25
CA ARG A 496 -15.29 -90.47 23.37
C ARG A 496 -14.68 -89.87 22.11
N GLU A 497 -15.10 -88.67 21.74
CA GLU A 497 -14.71 -88.00 20.48
C GLU A 497 -14.04 -86.66 20.76
N CYS A 498 -13.00 -86.32 20.00
CA CYS A 498 -12.28 -85.06 20.13
C CYS A 498 -13.05 -83.94 19.43
N GLN A 499 -13.56 -82.98 20.22
CA GLN A 499 -14.41 -81.88 19.77
C GLN A 499 -13.61 -80.65 19.32
N ALA A 500 -14.29 -79.74 18.61
CA ALA A 500 -13.68 -78.56 17.99
C ALA A 500 -13.16 -77.51 18.98
N ASP A 501 -13.48 -77.64 20.27
CA ASP A 501 -12.98 -76.82 21.37
C ASP A 501 -11.66 -77.36 21.96
N GLY A 502 -11.15 -78.48 21.46
CA GLY A 502 -9.96 -79.16 21.99
C GLY A 502 -10.24 -79.97 23.25
N ARG A 503 -11.48 -80.45 23.45
CA ARG A 503 -11.84 -81.33 24.56
C ARG A 503 -12.45 -82.64 24.05
N TRP A 504 -12.22 -83.71 24.80
CA TRP A 504 -12.95 -84.96 24.64
C TRP A 504 -14.37 -84.84 25.20
N THR A 505 -15.35 -85.50 24.58
CA THR A 505 -16.73 -85.64 25.10
C THR A 505 -16.79 -86.24 26.51
N GLU A 506 -17.96 -86.35 27.15
CA GLU A 506 -18.09 -86.78 28.55
C GLU A 506 -17.41 -88.13 28.89
N GLN A 507 -17.00 -88.30 30.15
CA GLN A 507 -16.20 -89.46 30.58
C GLN A 507 -17.06 -90.70 30.87
N ILE A 508 -16.68 -91.84 30.29
CA ILE A 508 -17.32 -93.15 30.52
C ILE A 508 -16.74 -93.82 31.78
N ILE A 509 -17.59 -94.52 32.54
CA ILE A 509 -17.24 -95.27 33.77
C ILE A 509 -17.88 -96.67 33.79
N CYS A 510 -17.37 -97.56 34.65
CA CYS A 510 -17.68 -99.00 34.72
C CYS A 510 -18.28 -99.41 36.09
N ILE A 511 -19.33 -100.26 36.11
CA ILE A 511 -20.15 -100.61 37.31
C ILE A 511 -20.53 -102.12 37.37
N GLU A 512 -20.74 -102.71 38.56
CA GLU A 512 -20.94 -104.17 38.78
C GLU A 512 -22.33 -104.74 38.42
N GLU A 513 -22.38 -106.04 38.09
CA GLU A 513 -23.58 -106.77 37.61
C GLU A 513 -24.17 -107.78 38.63
N LYS A 514 -25.52 -107.88 38.74
CA LYS A 514 -26.23 -108.88 39.59
C LYS A 514 -27.38 -109.56 38.84
N GLY A 515 -27.40 -110.88 38.82
CA GLY A 515 -28.29 -111.68 37.95
C GLY A 515 -29.74 -111.88 38.43
N LEU A 516 -30.69 -111.78 37.50
CA LEU A 516 -32.11 -112.10 37.67
C LEU A 516 -32.62 -112.96 36.49
N ALA A 517 -32.61 -114.29 36.63
CA ALA A 517 -32.96 -115.22 35.54
C ALA A 517 -33.95 -116.36 35.91
N VAL A 518 -34.70 -116.22 37.02
CA VAL A 518 -35.66 -117.26 37.49
C VAL A 518 -37.13 -116.80 37.48
N TRP A 519 -37.39 -115.50 37.61
CA TRP A 519 -38.77 -114.97 37.70
C TRP A 519 -39.52 -114.86 36.36
N VAL A 520 -38.80 -114.80 35.23
CA VAL A 520 -39.40 -114.53 33.91
C VAL A 520 -40.17 -115.74 33.33
N ILE A 521 -39.77 -116.96 33.67
CA ILE A 521 -40.33 -118.19 33.07
C ILE A 521 -41.73 -118.53 33.62
N ILE A 522 -42.03 -118.16 34.88
CA ILE A 522 -43.35 -118.43 35.50
C ILE A 522 -44.45 -117.52 34.94
N LEU A 523 -44.12 -116.28 34.56
CA LEU A 523 -45.10 -115.31 34.05
C LEU A 523 -45.54 -115.60 32.61
N ILE A 524 -44.70 -116.24 31.80
CA ILE A 524 -44.99 -116.54 30.39
C ILE A 524 -46.07 -117.64 30.26
N VAL A 525 -46.15 -118.59 31.20
CA VAL A 525 -47.16 -119.66 31.16
C VAL A 525 -48.57 -119.16 31.49
N PHE A 526 -48.71 -118.13 32.34
CA PHE A 526 -50.03 -117.56 32.69
C PHE A 526 -50.53 -116.47 31.74
N GLY A 527 -49.63 -115.71 31.08
CA GLY A 527 -50.03 -114.66 30.14
C GLY A 527 -50.68 -115.15 28.84
N VAL A 528 -50.25 -116.32 28.34
CA VAL A 528 -50.72 -116.87 27.04
C VAL A 528 -52.20 -117.27 27.06
N LEU A 529 -52.77 -117.61 28.22
CA LEU A 529 -54.23 -117.81 28.36
C LEU A 529 -55.03 -116.50 28.27
N GLY A 530 -54.46 -115.36 28.70
CA GLY A 530 -55.16 -114.08 28.72
C GLY A 530 -55.40 -113.49 27.32
N VAL A 531 -54.41 -113.62 26.44
CA VAL A 531 -54.47 -113.04 25.07
C VAL A 531 -55.51 -113.74 24.19
N VAL A 532 -55.70 -115.05 24.36
CA VAL A 532 -56.71 -115.83 23.62
C VAL A 532 -58.14 -115.41 23.98
N ILE A 533 -58.40 -115.03 25.24
CA ILE A 533 -59.72 -114.59 25.71
C ILE A 533 -60.07 -113.20 25.14
N VAL A 534 -59.11 -112.28 25.05
CA VAL A 534 -59.33 -110.93 24.49
C VAL A 534 -59.65 -111.00 22.99
N LEU A 535 -58.96 -111.84 22.22
CA LEU A 535 -59.23 -112.03 20.79
C LEU A 535 -60.65 -112.60 20.53
N ILE A 536 -61.16 -113.48 21.39
CA ILE A 536 -62.53 -114.02 21.28
C ILE A 536 -63.60 -112.95 21.60
N LEU A 537 -63.29 -111.98 22.48
CA LEU A 537 -64.20 -110.87 22.80
C LEU A 537 -64.23 -109.80 21.70
N VAL A 538 -63.10 -109.49 21.05
CA VAL A 538 -63.04 -108.55 19.92
C VAL A 538 -63.86 -109.07 18.71
N VAL A 539 -63.82 -110.38 18.44
CA VAL A 539 -64.65 -111.01 17.38
C VAL A 539 -66.15 -111.00 17.71
N ARG A 540 -66.55 -110.86 18.99
CA ARG A 540 -67.96 -110.71 19.39
C ARG A 540 -68.49 -109.27 19.36
N TYR A 541 -67.63 -108.25 19.34
CA TYR A 541 -68.08 -106.85 19.25
C TYR A 541 -68.44 -106.43 17.81
N PHE A 542 -67.87 -107.08 16.79
CA PHE A 542 -68.11 -106.80 15.37
C PHE A 542 -69.51 -107.21 14.83
N LYS A 543 -70.52 -107.38 15.69
CA LYS A 543 -71.85 -107.87 15.27
C LYS A 543 -73.06 -107.22 15.96
N LYS A 544 -73.10 -105.87 16.06
CA LYS A 544 -74.35 -105.14 16.35
C LYS A 544 -74.37 -103.68 15.86
N LYS A 545 -75.27 -103.38 14.90
CA LYS A 545 -75.63 -102.05 14.31
C LYS A 545 -74.47 -101.28 13.66
N GLN A 546 -74.36 -101.08 12.33
CA GLN A 546 -75.33 -100.92 11.22
C GLN A 546 -76.08 -99.56 11.18
N LYS A 547 -76.19 -99.03 9.95
CA LYS A 547 -76.75 -97.73 9.47
C LYS A 547 -75.75 -96.57 9.59
N GLY A 548 -75.40 -95.82 8.55
CA GLY A 548 -75.79 -95.87 7.12
C GLY A 548 -76.14 -94.46 6.60
N GLY A 549 -75.77 -94.13 5.35
CA GLY A 549 -76.14 -92.87 4.70
C GLY A 549 -75.06 -92.32 3.76
N VAL A 550 -75.43 -92.10 2.50
CA VAL A 550 -74.62 -91.45 1.46
C VAL A 550 -75.15 -90.04 1.26
N TYR A 551 -74.29 -89.01 1.19
CA TYR A 551 -74.63 -87.69 0.60
C TYR A 551 -73.41 -87.02 -0.05
N TYR A 552 -73.65 -86.32 -1.16
CA TYR A 552 -72.73 -85.41 -1.87
C TYR A 552 -73.14 -83.95 -1.63
N CYS A 553 -72.17 -83.03 -1.73
CA CYS A 553 -72.21 -81.60 -2.12
C CYS A 553 -70.84 -81.02 -1.67
N ASP A 554 -69.92 -80.54 -2.51
CA ASP A 554 -69.97 -79.44 -3.50
C ASP A 554 -70.01 -78.02 -2.88
N VAL A 555 -69.37 -77.09 -3.60
CA VAL A 555 -69.41 -75.61 -3.54
C VAL A 555 -68.27 -74.87 -2.81
N LYS A 556 -67.60 -73.99 -3.61
CA LYS A 556 -66.77 -72.78 -3.30
C LYS A 556 -65.26 -72.94 -3.05
N THR A 557 -64.39 -72.58 -4.02
CA THR A 557 -63.79 -71.23 -4.39
C THR A 557 -62.80 -70.70 -3.33
N ASP A 558 -61.68 -70.01 -3.58
CA ASP A 558 -61.03 -69.31 -4.73
C ASP A 558 -59.53 -69.01 -4.30
N LYS A 559 -58.53 -68.54 -5.07
CA LYS A 559 -58.35 -68.20 -6.51
C LYS A 559 -56.85 -68.23 -6.92
N TYR A 560 -56.57 -68.59 -8.19
CA TYR A 560 -55.73 -67.94 -9.24
C TYR A 560 -54.87 -66.68 -8.89
N ALA A 561 -53.78 -66.30 -9.59
CA ALA A 561 -52.97 -66.87 -10.70
C ALA A 561 -51.67 -66.02 -10.92
N THR A 562 -50.77 -66.49 -11.80
CA THR A 562 -49.68 -65.71 -12.47
C THR A 562 -50.21 -65.01 -13.76
N PRO A 563 -49.44 -64.26 -14.61
CA PRO A 563 -48.01 -63.88 -14.60
C PRO A 563 -47.73 -62.39 -14.99
N VAL A 564 -46.49 -62.11 -15.44
CA VAL A 564 -46.00 -61.03 -16.36
C VAL A 564 -45.02 -59.99 -15.77
N GLU A 565 -43.98 -59.75 -16.57
CA GLU A 565 -42.82 -58.85 -16.49
C GLU A 565 -43.21 -57.35 -16.56
N PRO A 566 -42.28 -56.42 -16.27
CA PRO A 566 -41.45 -55.91 -17.37
C PRO A 566 -39.98 -55.64 -17.01
N GLU A 567 -39.16 -55.39 -18.05
CA GLU A 567 -37.75 -55.01 -17.96
C GLU A 567 -37.52 -53.71 -17.15
N LEU A 568 -36.61 -53.78 -16.15
CA LEU A 568 -35.61 -52.75 -15.82
C LEU A 568 -34.62 -53.25 -14.74
#